data_AF-L0AY40-F1
#
_entry.id   AF-L0AY40-F1
#
_cell.length_a   1.000
_cell.length_b   1.000
_cell.length_c   1.000
_cell.angle_alpha   90.00
_cell.angle_beta   90.00
_cell.angle_gamma   90.00
#
_symmetry.space_group_name_H-M   'P 1'
#
loop_
_entity.id
_entity.type
_entity.pdbx_description
1 polymer ?
#
loop_
_entity_poly.entity_id
_entity_poly.type
_entity_poly.pdbx_seq_one_letter_code
_entity_poly.pdbx_strand_id
1 'polypeptide(L)'
;MKVFALLYTICLIKIINCGNNDSEIQVDNHNNLHAEQARKNLRKVSFNDNVEIIVYGEDDIEAPPDVSTRTLDLLDPDYDIVTIEDSKNDGIEEREFTVKDDVLVDNVIIEGESLWTADDKGICTNITLLTYENTHMIALTTKSDAKFFLKWLHKVDGKWQDITLGDFLKIATALKEKAKNEQFQRK
;
A
#
# COMPACT_ATOMS: atom_id res chain seq x y z
N MET A 1 7.71 2.73 20.25
CA MET A 1 6.79 3.77 19.74
C MET A 1 6.67 3.65 18.22
N LYS A 2 6.00 2.61 17.71
CA LYS A 2 5.75 2.40 16.26
C LYS A 2 4.30 1.96 15.95
N VAL A 3 3.40 2.03 16.94
CA VAL A 3 1.99 1.62 16.81
C VAL A 3 1.13 2.74 16.19
N PHE A 4 1.64 3.98 16.11
CA PHE A 4 0.88 5.14 15.63
C PHE A 4 0.82 5.28 14.10
N ALA A 5 1.66 4.57 13.33
CA ALA A 5 1.65 4.67 11.87
C ALA A 5 0.54 3.82 11.22
N LEU A 6 0.30 2.60 11.72
CA LEU A 6 -0.78 1.71 11.26
C LEU A 6 -2.16 2.20 11.69
N LEU A 7 -2.26 2.83 12.87
CA LEU A 7 -3.48 3.51 13.27
C LEU A 7 -3.81 4.71 12.36
N TYR A 8 -2.83 5.32 11.67
CA TYR A 8 -3.10 6.48 10.81
C TYR A 8 -3.73 6.06 9.47
N THR A 9 -3.34 4.92 8.89
CA THR A 9 -3.96 4.38 7.66
C THR A 9 -5.34 3.80 7.93
N ILE A 10 -5.53 3.09 9.06
CA ILE A 10 -6.84 2.61 9.50
C ILE A 10 -7.76 3.77 9.92
N CYS A 11 -7.22 4.83 10.54
CA CYS A 11 -7.98 6.04 10.86
C CYS A 11 -8.38 6.85 9.64
N LEU A 12 -7.60 6.90 8.54
CA LEU A 12 -8.04 7.61 7.34
C LEU A 12 -9.27 6.96 6.68
N ILE A 13 -9.42 5.64 6.79
CA ILE A 13 -10.64 4.94 6.35
C ILE A 13 -11.81 5.18 7.34
N LYS A 14 -11.54 5.37 8.64
CA LYS A 14 -12.57 5.69 9.66
C LYS A 14 -12.95 7.18 9.76
N ILE A 15 -12.11 8.12 9.34
CA ILE A 15 -12.36 9.58 9.44
C ILE A 15 -13.24 10.09 8.29
N ILE A 16 -13.32 9.41 7.15
CA ILE A 16 -14.18 9.84 6.03
C ILE A 16 -15.68 9.73 6.38
N ASN A 17 -16.06 9.06 7.48
CA ASN A 17 -17.47 8.89 7.88
C ASN A 17 -17.92 9.74 9.08
N CYS A 18 -17.17 10.78 9.45
CA CYS A 18 -17.63 11.78 10.43
C CYS A 18 -17.39 13.20 9.91
N GLY A 19 -18.35 13.73 9.13
CA GLY A 19 -18.34 15.13 8.75
C GLY A 19 -19.21 15.43 7.54
N ASN A 20 -20.52 15.40 7.73
CA ASN A 20 -21.45 16.00 6.79
C ASN A 20 -21.33 17.54 6.87
N ASN A 21 -21.40 18.17 5.68
CA ASN A 21 -21.75 19.56 5.37
C ASN A 21 -20.61 20.56 5.11
N ASP A 22 -20.55 20.91 3.81
CA ASP A 22 -20.28 22.23 3.23
C ASP A 22 -18.87 22.83 3.37
N SER A 23 -18.01 22.54 2.38
CA SER A 23 -17.23 23.60 1.71
C SER A 23 -16.63 23.09 0.39
N GLU A 24 -17.05 23.76 -0.67
CA GLU A 24 -16.48 23.80 -2.01
C GLU A 24 -14.95 23.97 -1.97
N ILE A 25 -14.20 22.99 -2.47
CA ILE A 25 -12.77 23.17 -2.76
C ILE A 25 -12.62 23.24 -4.28
N GLN A 26 -12.42 24.48 -4.74
CA GLN A 26 -12.08 24.81 -6.12
C GLN A 26 -10.69 24.24 -6.46
N VAL A 27 -10.63 23.60 -7.62
CA VAL A 27 -9.39 23.11 -8.23
C VAL A 27 -8.77 24.26 -9.01
N ASP A 28 -7.77 24.92 -8.43
CA ASP A 28 -6.93 25.86 -9.16
C ASP A 28 -5.63 25.20 -9.61
N ASN A 29 -5.51 25.15 -10.92
CA ASN A 29 -4.47 24.55 -11.72
C ASN A 29 -3.53 25.68 -12.18
N HIS A 30 -2.44 25.98 -11.47
CA HIS A 30 -1.37 26.80 -12.04
C HIS A 30 0.00 26.67 -11.38
N ASN A 31 1.02 26.66 -12.26
CA ASN A 31 2.41 27.10 -12.09
C ASN A 31 3.50 26.07 -11.77
N ASN A 32 3.86 25.40 -12.87
CA ASN A 32 5.23 25.12 -13.29
C ASN A 32 6.14 26.38 -13.18
N LEU A 33 7.05 26.43 -12.18
CA LEU A 33 8.30 27.21 -12.23
C LEU A 33 9.21 26.90 -11.01
N HIS A 34 9.94 25.77 -11.00
CA HIS A 34 11.21 25.68 -10.23
C HIS A 34 12.07 24.45 -10.59
N ALA A 35 12.40 24.30 -11.87
CA ALA A 35 13.38 23.30 -12.34
C ALA A 35 14.77 23.91 -12.65
N GLU A 36 15.06 25.15 -12.24
CA GLU A 36 16.27 25.87 -12.69
C GLU A 36 17.08 26.53 -11.55
N GLN A 37 17.13 25.92 -10.36
CA GLN A 37 17.96 26.40 -9.24
C GLN A 37 19.07 25.41 -8.81
N ALA A 38 19.46 24.46 -9.65
CA ALA A 38 20.46 23.43 -9.34
C ALA A 38 21.85 23.67 -9.96
N ARG A 39 22.15 24.87 -10.48
CA ARG A 39 23.45 25.16 -11.11
C ARG A 39 24.00 26.54 -10.74
N LYS A 40 24.51 26.66 -9.52
CA LYS A 40 25.63 27.53 -9.13
C LYS A 40 25.70 27.54 -7.62
N ASN A 41 26.69 26.85 -7.06
CA ASN A 41 27.55 27.34 -5.99
C ASN A 41 28.51 26.22 -5.56
N LEU A 42 29.50 25.99 -6.42
CA LEU A 42 30.81 25.51 -5.99
C LEU A 42 31.39 26.52 -5.00
N ARG A 43 31.49 26.15 -3.72
CA ARG A 43 32.40 26.82 -2.79
C ARG A 43 33.63 25.93 -2.63
N LYS A 44 34.77 26.50 -3.03
CA LYS A 44 36.12 25.98 -2.78
C LYS A 44 36.25 25.58 -1.30
N VAL A 45 36.70 24.36 -1.07
CA VAL A 45 37.22 23.94 0.23
C VAL A 45 38.65 23.50 -0.01
N SER A 46 39.58 24.24 0.59
CA SER A 46 41.00 23.92 0.67
C SER A 46 41.22 23.14 1.95
N PHE A 47 41.84 21.96 1.86
CA PHE A 47 42.40 21.26 3.01
C PHE A 47 43.77 20.69 2.62
N ASN A 48 44.81 21.24 3.23
CA ASN A 48 46.04 20.50 3.48
C ASN A 48 45.89 19.89 4.87
N ASP A 49 45.99 18.57 4.96
CA ASP A 49 46.74 17.83 6.00
C ASP A 49 46.55 16.32 5.73
N ASN A 50 47.55 15.72 5.09
CA ASN A 50 47.96 14.31 5.14
C ASN A 50 46.88 13.22 5.31
N VAL A 51 45.91 13.16 4.40
CA VAL A 51 45.08 11.96 4.21
C VAL A 51 45.68 11.15 3.06
N GLU A 52 46.13 9.93 3.33
CA GLU A 52 46.42 8.95 2.29
C GLU A 52 45.13 8.70 1.49
N ILE A 53 45.14 9.13 0.23
CA ILE A 53 44.10 8.77 -0.72
C ILE A 53 44.39 7.32 -1.12
N ILE A 54 43.71 6.38 -0.46
CA ILE A 54 43.62 5.01 -0.96
C ILE A 54 42.65 5.06 -2.13
N VAL A 55 43.21 5.15 -3.34
CA VAL A 55 42.47 4.94 -4.58
C VAL A 55 42.17 3.44 -4.65
N TYR A 56 40.94 3.05 -4.29
CA TYR A 56 40.46 1.71 -4.59
C TYR A 56 40.28 1.63 -6.11
N GLY A 57 40.97 0.68 -6.73
CA GLY A 57 40.89 0.41 -8.17
C GLY A 57 39.45 0.08 -8.58
N GLU A 58 39.11 0.41 -9.82
CA GLU A 58 37.83 0.12 -10.48
C GLU A 58 37.68 -1.39 -10.78
N ASP A 59 37.86 -2.24 -9.79
CA ASP A 59 37.60 -3.68 -9.91
C ASP A 59 36.39 -4.03 -9.03
N ASP A 60 35.27 -4.28 -9.71
CA ASP A 60 34.07 -4.96 -9.26
C ASP A 60 33.29 -4.35 -8.07
N ILE A 61 32.48 -3.31 -8.37
CA ILE A 61 31.27 -3.07 -7.57
C ILE A 61 30.30 -4.21 -7.91
N GLU A 62 30.38 -5.31 -7.16
CA GLU A 62 29.39 -6.38 -7.23
C GLU A 62 27.99 -5.77 -7.05
N ALA A 63 27.07 -6.14 -7.94
CA ALA A 63 25.67 -5.78 -7.81
C ALA A 63 25.18 -6.16 -6.40
N PRO A 64 24.34 -5.33 -5.75
CA PRO A 64 23.85 -5.64 -4.41
C PRO A 64 23.24 -7.05 -4.38
N PRO A 65 23.43 -7.81 -3.28
CA PRO A 65 23.05 -9.20 -3.20
C PRO A 65 21.58 -9.37 -3.59
N ASP A 66 21.31 -10.39 -4.40
CA ASP A 66 19.98 -10.83 -4.83
C ASP A 66 19.13 -11.07 -3.57
N VAL A 67 18.30 -10.09 -3.22
CA VAL A 67 17.48 -10.18 -2.00
C VAL A 67 16.34 -11.12 -2.34
N SER A 68 16.30 -12.30 -1.72
CA SER A 68 15.27 -13.30 -1.99
C SER A 68 13.88 -12.74 -1.69
N THR A 69 13.08 -12.54 -2.73
CA THR A 69 11.69 -12.12 -2.64
C THR A 69 10.75 -13.32 -2.51
N ARG A 70 9.51 -13.07 -2.11
CA ARG A 70 8.49 -14.10 -1.87
C ARG A 70 7.16 -13.74 -2.53
N THR A 71 6.44 -14.76 -2.98
CA THR A 71 5.04 -14.64 -3.39
C THR A 71 4.12 -14.91 -2.21
N LEU A 72 3.09 -14.08 -2.04
CA LEU A 72 2.01 -14.28 -1.06
C LEU A 72 0.72 -14.72 -1.76
N ASP A 73 0.25 -15.93 -1.46
CA ASP A 73 -1.10 -16.40 -1.84
C ASP A 73 -2.10 -16.07 -0.74
N LEU A 74 -3.20 -15.39 -1.09
CA LEU A 74 -4.22 -14.98 -0.12
C LEU A 74 -5.16 -16.12 0.31
N LEU A 75 -5.22 -17.22 -0.44
CA LEU A 75 -6.03 -18.39 -0.08
C LEU A 75 -5.23 -19.43 0.71
N ASP A 76 -3.92 -19.49 0.51
CA ASP A 76 -3.00 -20.38 1.23
C ASP A 76 -1.76 -19.60 1.73
N PRO A 77 -1.95 -18.70 2.71
CA PRO A 77 -0.88 -17.81 3.14
C PRO A 77 0.19 -18.53 3.98
N ASP A 78 1.45 -18.25 3.67
CA ASP A 78 2.59 -18.66 4.49
C ASP A 78 2.70 -17.75 5.74
N TYR A 79 2.39 -18.30 6.91
CA TYR A 79 2.45 -17.58 8.19
C TYR A 79 3.87 -17.18 8.62
N ASP A 80 4.92 -17.69 7.97
CA ASP A 80 6.27 -17.19 8.17
C ASP A 80 6.48 -15.83 7.48
N ILE A 81 5.69 -15.53 6.45
CA ILE A 81 5.74 -14.27 5.68
C ILE A 81 4.81 -13.20 6.27
N VAL A 82 3.66 -13.61 6.80
CA VAL A 82 2.54 -12.70 7.08
C VAL A 82 1.91 -12.95 8.45
N THR A 83 1.40 -11.89 9.06
CA THR A 83 0.46 -11.98 10.19
C THR A 83 -0.95 -11.72 9.69
N ILE A 84 -1.91 -12.54 10.12
CA ILE A 84 -3.30 -12.47 9.67
C ILE A 84 -4.22 -12.10 10.82
N GLU A 85 -5.09 -11.13 10.59
CA GLU A 85 -6.17 -10.77 11.51
C GLU A 85 -7.52 -10.89 10.79
N ASP A 86 -8.41 -11.73 11.33
CA ASP A 86 -9.79 -11.85 10.87
C ASP A 86 -10.70 -11.02 11.78
N SER A 87 -11.54 -10.18 11.18
CA SER A 87 -12.51 -9.37 11.91
C SER A 87 -13.83 -9.27 11.16
N LYS A 88 -14.87 -8.79 11.86
CA LYS A 88 -16.17 -8.51 11.27
C LYS A 88 -16.60 -7.10 11.65
N ASN A 89 -16.61 -6.20 10.68
CA ASN A 89 -16.88 -4.79 10.88
C ASN A 89 -18.16 -4.39 10.13
N ASP A 90 -19.14 -3.86 10.85
CA ASP A 90 -20.46 -3.51 10.30
C ASP A 90 -21.15 -4.66 9.54
N GLY A 91 -20.85 -5.92 9.89
CA GLY A 91 -21.38 -7.11 9.23
C GLY A 91 -20.61 -7.57 7.99
N ILE A 92 -19.58 -6.83 7.56
CA ILE A 92 -18.63 -7.20 6.51
C ILE A 92 -17.48 -7.99 7.13
N GLU A 93 -17.08 -9.09 6.48
CA GLU A 93 -15.91 -9.87 6.87
C GLU A 93 -14.65 -9.21 6.32
N GLU A 94 -13.65 -9.02 7.18
CA GLU A 94 -12.41 -8.35 6.87
C GLU A 94 -11.26 -9.26 7.29
N ARG A 95 -10.38 -9.59 6.35
CA ARG A 95 -9.15 -10.34 6.60
C ARG A 95 -7.97 -9.46 6.24
N GLU A 96 -7.16 -9.12 7.23
CA GLU A 96 -5.96 -8.30 7.07
C GLU A 96 -4.72 -9.18 7.07
N PHE A 97 -3.82 -8.93 6.11
CA PHE A 97 -2.56 -9.60 5.91
C PHE A 97 -1.45 -8.56 6.05
N THR A 98 -0.67 -8.62 7.13
CA THR A 98 0.47 -7.72 7.36
C THR A 98 1.78 -8.46 7.14
N VAL A 99 2.55 -8.05 6.15
CA VAL A 99 3.85 -8.65 5.84
C VAL A 99 4.81 -8.34 6.99
N LYS A 100 5.59 -9.34 7.41
CA LYS A 100 6.59 -9.16 8.48
C LYS A 100 7.74 -8.28 8.01
N ASP A 101 8.32 -7.52 8.94
CA ASP A 101 9.34 -6.48 8.66
C ASP A 101 10.61 -6.99 7.94
N ASP A 102 10.94 -8.28 8.10
CA ASP A 102 12.13 -8.94 7.56
C ASP A 102 11.88 -9.72 6.26
N VAL A 103 10.65 -9.65 5.71
CA VAL A 103 10.28 -10.36 4.49
C VAL A 103 9.93 -9.40 3.38
N LEU A 104 10.44 -9.66 2.17
CA LEU A 104 10.11 -8.91 0.97
C LEU A 104 9.13 -9.71 0.12
N VAL A 105 7.91 -9.19 -0.03
CA VAL A 105 6.88 -9.77 -0.91
C VAL A 105 6.79 -8.93 -2.18
N ASP A 106 7.15 -9.51 -3.32
CA ASP A 106 7.14 -8.84 -4.63
C ASP A 106 6.00 -9.31 -5.53
N ASN A 107 5.22 -10.29 -5.10
CA ASN A 107 4.11 -10.83 -5.87
C ASN A 107 2.97 -11.25 -4.93
N VAL A 108 1.74 -10.91 -5.32
CA VAL A 108 0.53 -11.22 -4.56
C VAL A 108 -0.45 -11.90 -5.51
N ILE A 109 -0.89 -13.10 -5.13
CA ILE A 109 -1.80 -13.92 -5.92
C ILE A 109 -3.04 -14.31 -5.13
N ILE A 110 -4.11 -14.62 -5.84
CA ILE A 110 -5.31 -15.25 -5.29
C ILE A 110 -5.91 -16.17 -6.35
N GLU A 111 -6.28 -17.39 -5.98
CA GLU A 111 -6.80 -18.39 -6.95
C GLU A 111 -5.88 -18.63 -8.16
N GLY A 112 -4.56 -18.42 -7.99
CA GLY A 112 -3.56 -18.50 -9.06
C GLY A 112 -3.54 -17.30 -10.02
N GLU A 113 -4.41 -16.29 -9.85
CA GLU A 113 -4.38 -15.02 -10.57
C GLU A 113 -3.43 -14.03 -9.87
N SER A 114 -2.56 -13.37 -10.63
CA SER A 114 -1.71 -12.30 -10.08
C SER A 114 -2.52 -11.01 -9.91
N LEU A 115 -2.59 -10.53 -8.67
CA LEU A 115 -3.24 -9.26 -8.33
C LEU A 115 -2.26 -8.09 -8.46
N TRP A 116 -1.00 -8.36 -8.13
CA TRP A 116 0.08 -7.39 -8.16
C TRP A 116 1.43 -8.10 -8.22
N THR A 117 2.32 -7.57 -9.04
CA THR A 117 3.74 -7.96 -9.11
C THR A 117 4.57 -6.67 -9.09
N ALA A 118 5.70 -6.68 -8.40
CA ALA A 118 6.62 -5.56 -8.35
C ALA A 118 7.33 -5.39 -9.69
N ASP A 119 7.43 -4.15 -10.16
CA ASP A 119 8.19 -3.85 -11.37
C ASP A 119 9.72 -3.80 -11.11
N ASP A 120 10.14 -3.42 -9.88
CA ASP A 120 11.55 -3.36 -9.43
C ASP A 120 11.67 -3.55 -7.90
N LYS A 121 11.72 -2.44 -7.13
CA LYS A 121 11.95 -2.41 -5.67
C LYS A 121 10.65 -2.32 -4.86
N GLY A 122 9.52 -2.52 -5.52
CA GLY A 122 8.22 -2.52 -4.88
C GLY A 122 8.11 -3.71 -3.94
N ILE A 123 7.62 -3.49 -2.72
CA ILE A 123 7.25 -4.56 -1.80
C ILE A 123 5.82 -4.37 -1.32
N CYS A 124 5.09 -5.47 -1.18
CA CYS A 124 3.82 -5.48 -0.47
C CYS A 124 4.08 -5.35 1.03
N THR A 125 3.29 -4.51 1.70
CA THR A 125 3.38 -4.34 3.17
C THR A 125 2.11 -4.78 3.88
N ASN A 126 0.95 -4.57 3.25
CA ASN A 126 -0.34 -4.88 3.85
C ASN A 126 -1.42 -5.11 2.79
N ILE A 127 -2.33 -6.04 3.06
CA ILE A 127 -3.50 -6.33 2.22
C ILE A 127 -4.71 -6.48 3.10
N THR A 128 -5.81 -5.82 2.74
CA THR A 128 -7.12 -6.03 3.36
C THR A 128 -8.06 -6.66 2.35
N LEU A 129 -8.55 -7.86 2.64
CA LEU A 129 -9.60 -8.54 1.89
C LEU A 129 -10.94 -8.31 2.57
N LEU A 130 -11.88 -7.68 1.86
CA LEU A 130 -13.26 -7.49 2.31
C LEU A 130 -14.16 -8.48 1.59
N THR A 131 -14.99 -9.19 2.35
CA THR A 131 -15.99 -10.12 1.82
C THR A 131 -17.37 -9.85 2.44
N TYR A 132 -18.37 -9.75 1.58
CA TYR A 132 -19.78 -9.73 1.99
C TYR A 132 -20.61 -10.42 0.92
N GLU A 133 -21.26 -11.53 1.29
CA GLU A 133 -21.94 -12.42 0.34
C GLU A 133 -21.03 -12.82 -0.83
N ASN A 134 -21.38 -12.42 -2.06
CA ASN A 134 -20.62 -12.71 -3.28
C ASN A 134 -19.73 -11.54 -3.73
N THR A 135 -19.62 -10.49 -2.91
CA THR A 135 -18.77 -9.33 -3.20
C THR A 135 -17.42 -9.49 -2.50
N HIS A 136 -16.35 -9.39 -3.28
CA HIS A 136 -14.98 -9.44 -2.79
C HIS A 136 -14.19 -8.22 -3.26
N MET A 137 -13.53 -7.55 -2.33
CA MET A 137 -12.72 -6.36 -2.60
C MET A 137 -11.38 -6.45 -1.90
N ILE A 138 -10.36 -5.85 -2.51
CA ILE A 138 -9.00 -5.81 -1.95
C ILE A 138 -8.51 -4.37 -1.89
N ALA A 139 -7.96 -3.98 -0.75
CA ALA A 139 -7.06 -2.83 -0.64
C ALA A 139 -5.64 -3.35 -0.41
N LEU A 140 -4.71 -2.99 -1.30
CA LEU A 140 -3.33 -3.44 -1.28
C LEU A 140 -2.41 -2.25 -1.10
N THR A 141 -1.57 -2.30 -0.08
CA THR A 141 -0.55 -1.29 0.22
C THR A 141 0.82 -1.82 -0.14
N THR A 142 1.50 -1.10 -1.02
CA THR A 142 2.89 -1.37 -1.38
C THR A 142 3.79 -0.20 -1.03
N LYS A 143 5.09 -0.48 -0.96
CA LYS A 143 6.13 0.50 -0.72
C LYS A 143 7.18 0.37 -1.81
N SER A 144 7.57 1.50 -2.40
CA SER A 144 8.78 1.60 -3.21
C SER A 144 9.58 2.79 -2.71
N ASP A 145 10.86 2.55 -2.44
CA ASP A 145 11.75 3.49 -1.75
C ASP A 145 11.12 4.03 -0.44
N ALA A 146 10.88 5.34 -0.35
CA ALA A 146 10.29 6.02 0.81
C ALA A 146 8.79 6.33 0.63
N LYS A 147 8.13 5.80 -0.41
CA LYS A 147 6.75 6.11 -0.75
C LYS A 147 5.85 4.89 -0.62
N PHE A 148 4.62 5.11 -0.16
CA PHE A 148 3.57 4.12 -0.14
C PHE A 148 2.61 4.34 -1.31
N PHE A 149 2.09 3.25 -1.85
CA PHE A 149 1.12 3.23 -2.93
C PHE A 149 -0.06 2.36 -2.50
N LEU A 150 -1.25 2.74 -2.95
CA LEU A 150 -2.47 2.01 -2.70
C LEU A 150 -3.05 1.54 -4.03
N LYS A 151 -3.49 0.28 -4.04
CA LYS A 151 -4.21 -0.34 -5.14
C LYS A 151 -5.52 -0.90 -4.61
N TRP A 152 -6.61 -0.69 -5.33
CA TRP A 152 -7.93 -1.20 -4.98
C TRP A 152 -8.43 -2.11 -6.08
N LEU A 153 -8.94 -3.28 -5.70
CA LEU A 153 -9.51 -4.24 -6.63
C LEU A 153 -10.92 -4.65 -6.19
N HIS A 154 -11.75 -4.97 -7.17
CA HIS A 154 -13.07 -5.55 -6.97
C HIS A 154 -13.25 -6.74 -7.91
N LYS A 155 -13.76 -7.85 -7.39
CA LYS A 155 -14.04 -9.04 -8.18
C LYS A 155 -15.40 -8.90 -8.87
N VAL A 156 -15.41 -8.79 -10.20
CA VAL A 156 -16.61 -8.68 -11.02
C VAL A 156 -16.59 -9.80 -12.05
N ASP A 157 -17.68 -10.57 -12.13
CA ASP A 157 -17.82 -11.72 -13.04
C ASP A 157 -16.64 -12.70 -12.95
N GLY A 158 -16.16 -12.94 -11.74
CA GLY A 158 -15.07 -13.86 -11.45
C GLY A 158 -13.66 -13.32 -11.72
N LYS A 159 -13.51 -12.08 -12.15
CA LYS A 159 -12.20 -11.46 -12.45
C LYS A 159 -11.92 -10.26 -11.56
N TRP A 160 -10.66 -10.11 -11.17
CA TRP A 160 -10.24 -8.92 -10.43
C TRP A 160 -10.06 -7.74 -11.38
N GLN A 161 -10.63 -6.59 -10.98
CA GLN A 161 -10.52 -5.35 -11.74
C GLN A 161 -10.02 -4.24 -10.84
N ASP A 162 -9.09 -3.45 -11.36
CA ASP A 162 -8.61 -2.24 -10.69
C ASP A 162 -9.75 -1.21 -10.64
N ILE A 163 -9.96 -0.63 -9.47
CA ILE A 163 -10.96 0.41 -9.24
C ILE A 163 -10.34 1.62 -8.56
N THR A 164 -11.03 2.75 -8.62
CA THR A 164 -10.60 3.95 -7.92
C THR A 164 -10.90 3.86 -6.43
N LEU A 165 -10.22 4.67 -5.61
CA LEU A 165 -10.58 4.83 -4.20
C LEU A 165 -12.05 5.25 -4.04
N GLY A 166 -12.55 6.12 -4.91
CA GLY A 166 -13.95 6.58 -4.88
C GLY A 166 -14.93 5.43 -5.08
N ASP A 167 -14.68 4.56 -6.06
CA ASP A 167 -15.48 3.37 -6.31
C ASP A 167 -15.38 2.38 -5.15
N PHE A 168 -14.17 2.20 -4.60
CA PHE A 168 -13.94 1.32 -3.46
C PHE A 168 -14.77 1.74 -2.25
N LEU A 169 -14.70 3.03 -1.88
CA LEU A 169 -15.45 3.59 -0.76
C LEU A 169 -16.97 3.53 -1.00
N LYS A 170 -17.42 3.80 -2.23
CA LYS A 170 -18.84 3.71 -2.60
C LYS A 170 -19.39 2.30 -2.43
N ILE A 171 -18.68 1.29 -2.94
CA ILE A 171 -19.09 -0.12 -2.80
C ILE A 171 -19.06 -0.53 -1.34
N ALA A 172 -17.95 -0.25 -0.62
CA ALA A 172 -17.84 -0.60 0.80
C ALA A 172 -18.96 0.02 1.65
N THR A 173 -19.33 1.27 1.37
CA THR A 173 -20.45 1.95 2.07
C THR A 173 -21.78 1.25 1.79
N ALA A 174 -22.07 0.93 0.53
CA ALA A 174 -23.29 0.22 0.16
C ALA A 174 -23.39 -1.18 0.81
N LEU A 175 -22.27 -1.89 0.92
CA LEU A 175 -22.21 -3.19 1.62
C LEU A 175 -22.56 -3.05 3.11
N LYS A 176 -22.04 -2.01 3.78
CA LYS A 176 -22.33 -1.76 5.20
C LYS A 176 -23.80 -1.43 5.44
N GLU A 177 -24.39 -0.61 4.58
CA GLU A 177 -25.81 -0.28 4.64
C GLU A 177 -26.68 -1.54 4.46
N LYS A 178 -26.35 -2.38 3.47
CA LYS A 178 -27.02 -3.66 3.25
C LYS A 178 -26.92 -4.59 4.45
N ALA A 179 -25.71 -4.79 4.99
CA ALA A 179 -25.46 -5.63 6.15
C ALA A 179 -26.25 -5.19 7.39
N LYS A 180 -26.32 -3.87 7.64
CA LYS A 180 -27.09 -3.30 8.74
C LYS A 180 -28.59 -3.54 8.57
N ASN A 181 -29.11 -3.33 7.37
CA ASN A 181 -30.55 -3.52 7.08
C ASN A 181 -30.97 -4.98 7.29
N GLU A 182 -30.16 -5.94 6.86
CA GLU A 182 -30.46 -7.37 7.04
C GLU A 182 -30.45 -7.80 8.51
N GLN A 183 -29.53 -7.27 9.32
CA GLN A 183 -29.50 -7.55 10.75
C GLN A 183 -30.75 -7.02 11.48
N PHE A 184 -31.34 -5.91 10.99
CA PHE A 184 -32.57 -5.36 11.55
C PHE A 184 -33.80 -6.21 11.20
N GLN A 185 -33.86 -6.78 9.99
CA GLN A 185 -34.99 -7.62 9.56
C GLN A 185 -34.99 -9.03 10.17
N ARG A 186 -33.90 -9.47 10.79
CA ARG A 186 -33.77 -10.78 11.45
C ARG A 186 -34.10 -10.75 12.95
N LYS A 187 -34.46 -9.60 13.51
CA LYS A 187 -34.88 -9.42 14.92
C LYS A 187 -36.38 -9.23 15.01
#